data_AF-A0A7V8QQE6-F1
#
_entry.id   AF-A0A7V8QQE6-F1
#
_cell.length_a   1.000
_cell.length_b   1.000
_cell.length_c   1.000
_cell.angle_alpha   90.00
_cell.angle_beta   90.00
_cell.angle_gamma   90.00
#
_symmetry.space_group_name_H-M   'P 1'
#
loop_
_entity.id
_entity.type
_entity.pdbx_description
1 polymer ?
#
loop_
_entity_poly.entity_id
_entity_poly.type
_entity_poly.pdbx_seq_one_letter_code
_entity_poly.pdbx_strand_id
1 'polypeptide(L)'
;MWRSFFTDKKWLLWSWGGSVFIILSLLAQTFIDVKINEWYKGFYDLLQDAPKRELSEFYDGIKLFMTLAIPYVFIYTITNYFTRLWAFRWREAMTFSYMPYWRAIDAKVEGASQRIQEDAMNFAKIVESIGLQIVRALMLLIAFIPIL
;
A
#
# COMPACT_ATOMS: atom_id res chain seq x y z
N MET A 1 -4.13 16.62 14.17
CA MET A 1 -3.93 15.79 12.95
C MET A 1 -3.95 14.29 13.23
N TRP A 2 -2.96 13.71 13.93
CA TRP A 2 -2.95 12.25 14.23
C TRP A 2 -4.09 11.82 15.17
N ARG A 3 -4.27 12.50 16.32
CA ARG A 3 -5.33 12.18 17.29
C ARG A 3 -6.75 12.27 16.70
N SER A 4 -6.95 13.17 15.73
CA SER A 4 -8.22 13.41 15.05
C SER A 4 -8.77 12.21 14.28
N PHE A 5 -7.91 11.27 13.90
CA PHE A 5 -8.30 10.10 13.10
C PHE A 5 -8.07 8.78 13.84
N PHE A 6 -6.98 8.67 14.61
CA PHE A 6 -6.63 7.44 15.32
C PHE A 6 -7.27 7.32 16.71
N THR A 7 -7.84 8.40 17.25
CA THR A 7 -8.39 8.43 18.63
C THR A 7 -9.88 8.73 18.67
N ASP A 8 -10.46 9.27 17.60
CA ASP A 8 -11.90 9.54 17.51
C ASP A 8 -12.67 8.22 17.29
N LYS A 9 -13.66 7.94 18.16
CA LYS A 9 -14.49 6.73 18.11
C LYS A 9 -15.20 6.56 16.76
N LYS A 10 -15.56 7.65 16.09
CA LYS A 10 -16.19 7.61 14.76
C LYS A 10 -15.27 7.02 13.69
N TRP A 11 -13.97 7.30 13.79
CA TRP A 11 -12.98 6.96 12.78
C TRP A 11 -12.11 5.77 13.14
N LEU A 12 -12.18 5.29 14.38
CA LEU A 12 -11.29 4.27 14.94
C LEU A 12 -11.26 2.97 14.13
N LEU A 13 -12.42 2.49 13.66
CA LEU A 13 -12.52 1.31 12.77
C LEU A 13 -11.85 1.54 11.42
N TRP A 14 -12.07 2.70 10.80
CA TRP A 14 -11.47 3.05 9.51
C TRP A 14 -9.97 3.29 9.62
N SER A 15 -9.54 3.94 10.70
CA SER A 15 -8.16 4.22 11.03
C SER A 15 -7.40 2.91 11.26
N TRP A 16 -7.68 2.20 12.34
CA TRP A 16 -6.92 1.02 12.73
C TRP A 16 -7.21 -0.18 11.84
N GLY A 17 -8.50 -0.45 11.56
CA GLY A 17 -8.88 -1.55 10.68
C GLY A 17 -8.35 -1.35 9.25
N GLY A 18 -8.42 -0.12 8.74
CA GLY A 18 -7.85 0.21 7.44
C GLY A 18 -6.33 0.12 7.39
N SER A 19 -5.62 0.60 8.41
CA SER A 19 -4.16 0.44 8.49
C SER A 19 -3.75 -1.03 8.56
N VAL A 20 -4.43 -1.85 9.37
CA VAL A 20 -4.17 -3.29 9.47
C VAL A 20 -4.43 -3.98 8.12
N PHE A 21 -5.53 -3.65 7.45
CA PHE A 21 -5.84 -4.19 6.12
C PHE A 21 -4.74 -3.86 5.09
N ILE A 22 -4.26 -2.61 5.07
CA ILE A 22 -3.18 -2.18 4.17
C ILE A 22 -1.90 -2.95 4.48
N ILE A 23 -1.51 -3.04 5.74
CA ILE A 23 -0.29 -3.76 6.16
C ILE A 23 -0.37 -5.24 5.78
N LEU A 24 -1.48 -5.92 6.10
CA LEU A 24 -1.68 -7.33 5.75
C LEU A 24 -1.66 -7.54 4.23
N SER A 25 -2.27 -6.64 3.46
CA SER A 25 -2.29 -6.75 1.99
C SER A 25 -0.91 -6.53 1.39
N LEU A 26 -0.10 -5.65 1.98
CA LEU A 26 1.30 -5.45 1.57
C LEU A 26 2.16 -6.67 1.91
N LEU A 27 1.99 -7.26 3.10
CA LEU A 27 2.68 -8.50 3.47
C LEU A 27 2.33 -9.66 2.52
N ALA A 28 1.05 -9.80 2.15
CA ALA A 28 0.61 -10.80 1.18
C ALA A 28 1.25 -10.59 -0.20
N GLN A 29 1.36 -9.34 -0.65
CA GLN A 29 2.08 -9.01 -1.90
C GLN A 29 3.55 -9.40 -1.82
N THR A 30 4.25 -9.07 -0.73
CA THR A 30 5.67 -9.43 -0.53
C THR A 30 5.88 -10.94 -0.58
N PHE A 31 4.98 -11.71 0.04
CA PHE A 31 5.06 -13.16 0.03
C PHE A 31 4.96 -13.71 -1.40
N ILE A 32 4.04 -13.18 -2.21
CA ILE A 32 3.92 -13.56 -3.62
C ILE A 32 5.15 -13.13 -4.41
N ASP A 33 5.70 -11.94 -4.16
CA ASP A 33 6.94 -11.47 -4.81
C ASP A 33 8.12 -12.44 -4.57
N VAL A 34 8.28 -12.95 -3.34
CA VAL A 34 9.30 -13.97 -3.04
C VAL A 34 9.04 -15.26 -3.84
N LYS A 35 7.79 -15.71 -3.95
CA LYS A 35 7.44 -16.89 -4.75
C LYS A 35 7.66 -16.69 -6.25
N ILE A 36 7.42 -15.48 -6.76
CA ILE A 36 7.74 -15.13 -8.15
C ILE A 36 9.26 -15.15 -8.36
N ASN A 37 10.07 -14.70 -7.41
CA ASN A 37 11.53 -14.80 -7.50
C ASN A 37 12.03 -16.25 -7.47
N GLU A 38 11.49 -17.11 -6.59
CA GLU A 38 11.79 -18.55 -6.59
C GLU A 38 11.44 -19.18 -7.95
N TRP A 39 10.26 -18.83 -8.49
CA TRP A 39 9.84 -19.28 -9.81
C TRP A 39 10.79 -18.79 -10.90
N TYR A 40 11.24 -17.52 -10.86
CA TYR A 40 12.16 -16.96 -11.84
C TYR A 40 13.45 -17.79 -11.91
N LYS A 41 14.05 -18.12 -10.76
CA LYS A 41 15.24 -18.98 -10.72
C LYS A 41 14.98 -20.35 -11.38
N GLY A 42 13.93 -21.06 -10.94
CA GLY A 42 13.61 -22.38 -11.48
C GLY A 42 13.26 -22.35 -12.98
N PHE A 43 12.59 -21.29 -13.44
CA PHE A 43 12.24 -21.12 -14.85
C PHE A 43 13.49 -20.88 -15.72
N TYR A 44 14.44 -20.06 -15.25
CA TYR A 44 15.69 -19.86 -15.99
C TYR A 44 16.59 -21.11 -15.97
N ASP A 45 16.61 -21.88 -14.87
CA ASP A 45 17.30 -23.17 -14.83
C ASP A 45 16.71 -24.16 -15.86
N LEU A 46 15.37 -24.20 -15.99
CA LEU A 46 14.70 -24.97 -17.04
C LEU A 46 15.11 -24.54 -18.46
N LEU A 47 15.24 -23.24 -18.69
CA LEU A 47 15.67 -22.70 -19.99
C LEU A 47 17.14 -22.99 -20.30
N GLN A 48 18.02 -23.03 -19.30
CA GLN A 48 19.44 -23.34 -19.49
C GLN A 48 19.66 -24.79 -19.94
N ASP A 49 18.90 -25.73 -19.37
CA ASP A 49 18.94 -27.16 -19.74
C ASP A 49 17.87 -27.54 -20.79
N ALA A 50 17.30 -26.57 -21.51
CA ALA A 50 16.20 -26.78 -22.45
C ALA A 50 16.36 -27.96 -23.42
N PRO A 51 17.55 -28.29 -23.97
CA PRO A 51 17.72 -29.45 -24.86
C PRO A 51 17.43 -30.81 -24.19
N LYS A 52 17.42 -30.87 -22.85
CA LYS A 52 17.19 -32.09 -22.05
C LYS A 52 15.82 -32.10 -21.36
N ARG A 53 15.02 -31.05 -21.54
CA ARG A 53 13.74 -30.84 -20.84
C ARG A 53 12.56 -31.02 -21.78
N GLU A 54 11.41 -31.39 -21.22
CA GLU A 54 10.19 -31.46 -22.01
C GLU A 54 9.54 -30.09 -22.18
N LEU A 55 8.87 -29.87 -23.32
CA LEU A 55 8.11 -28.65 -23.57
C LEU A 55 6.93 -28.48 -22.58
N SER A 56 6.44 -29.58 -22.00
CA SER A 56 5.44 -29.60 -20.94
C SER A 56 5.89 -28.81 -19.69
N GLU A 57 7.15 -28.99 -19.26
CA GLU A 57 7.74 -28.31 -18.09
C GLU A 57 7.75 -26.77 -18.27
N PHE A 58 7.94 -26.30 -19.51
CA PHE A 58 7.88 -24.87 -19.82
C PHE A 58 6.47 -24.29 -19.64
N TYR A 59 5.45 -24.97 -20.16
CA TYR A 59 4.05 -24.54 -20.01
C TYR A 59 3.58 -24.62 -18.56
N ASP A 60 4.04 -25.62 -17.80
CA ASP A 60 3.77 -25.72 -16.36
C ASP A 60 4.42 -24.56 -15.59
N GLY A 61 5.64 -24.17 -15.97
CA GLY A 61 6.28 -22.96 -15.47
C GLY A 61 5.42 -21.71 -15.70
N ILE A 62 4.96 -21.49 -16.93
CA ILE A 62 4.07 -20.35 -17.25
C ILE A 62 2.77 -20.40 -16.43
N LYS A 63 2.18 -21.59 -16.30
CA LYS A 63 0.93 -21.77 -15.55
C LYS A 63 1.13 -21.46 -14.05
N LEU A 64 2.25 -21.87 -13.47
CA LEU A 64 2.61 -21.52 -12.09
C LEU A 64 2.72 -20.00 -11.93
N PHE A 65 3.44 -19.34 -12.84
CA PHE A 65 3.58 -17.89 -12.83
C PHE A 65 2.23 -17.19 -12.92
N MET A 66 1.35 -17.59 -13.84
CA MET A 66 0.02 -17.01 -13.98
C MET A 66 -0.82 -17.18 -12.70
N THR A 67 -0.68 -18.32 -12.01
CA THR A 67 -1.37 -18.59 -10.73
C THR A 67 -0.89 -17.65 -9.61
N LEU A 68 0.35 -17.15 -9.68
CA LEU A 68 0.90 -16.17 -8.73
C LEU A 68 0.58 -14.72 -9.15
N ALA A 69 0.78 -14.40 -10.43
CA ALA A 69 0.67 -13.05 -10.97
C ALA A 69 -0.77 -12.52 -10.97
N ILE A 70 -1.77 -13.37 -11.29
CA ILE A 70 -3.17 -12.95 -11.30
C ILE A 70 -3.61 -12.46 -9.90
N PRO A 71 -3.52 -13.26 -8.82
CA PRO A 71 -3.85 -12.80 -7.48
C PRO A 71 -3.07 -11.56 -7.05
N TYR A 72 -1.77 -11.50 -7.41
CA TYR A 72 -0.94 -10.35 -7.09
C TYR A 72 -1.52 -9.05 -7.64
N VAL A 73 -1.87 -9.01 -8.93
CA VAL A 73 -2.44 -7.81 -9.59
C VAL A 73 -3.76 -7.40 -8.94
N PHE A 74 -4.61 -8.37 -8.58
CA PHE A 74 -5.87 -8.09 -7.89
C PHE A 74 -5.62 -7.48 -6.51
N ILE A 75 -4.76 -8.09 -5.69
CA ILE A 75 -4.44 -7.59 -4.35
C ILE A 75 -3.79 -6.20 -4.44
N TYR A 76 -2.84 -6.01 -5.35
CA TYR A 76 -2.17 -4.74 -5.58
C TYR A 76 -3.17 -3.63 -5.94
N THR A 77 -4.11 -3.90 -6.85
CA THR A 77 -5.11 -2.93 -7.30
C THR A 77 -6.06 -2.55 -6.16
N ILE A 78 -6.58 -3.54 -5.43
CA ILE A 78 -7.47 -3.31 -4.28
C ILE A 78 -6.73 -2.53 -3.19
N THR A 79 -5.49 -2.90 -2.88
CA THR A 79 -4.69 -2.23 -1.85
C THR A 79 -4.42 -0.77 -2.20
N ASN A 80 -4.08 -0.47 -3.46
CA ASN A 80 -3.87 0.90 -3.91
C ASN A 80 -5.16 1.73 -3.84
N TYR A 81 -6.27 1.18 -4.33
CA TYR A 81 -7.56 1.85 -4.25
C TYR A 81 -7.96 2.12 -2.79
N PHE A 82 -7.84 1.12 -1.93
CA PHE A 82 -8.20 1.21 -0.53
C PHE A 82 -7.30 2.19 0.23
N THR A 83 -5.99 2.19 -0.03
CA THR A 83 -5.04 3.15 0.56
C THR A 83 -5.43 4.59 0.24
N ARG A 84 -5.81 4.88 -1.00
CA ARG A 84 -6.29 6.21 -1.41
C ARG A 84 -7.60 6.58 -0.71
N LEU A 85 -8.54 5.64 -0.60
CA LEU A 85 -9.79 5.84 0.12
C LEU A 85 -9.55 6.10 1.62
N TRP A 86 -8.64 5.35 2.22
CA TRP A 86 -8.24 5.50 3.61
C TRP A 86 -7.60 6.88 3.86
N ALA A 87 -6.69 7.32 2.99
CA ALA A 87 -6.08 8.64 3.05
C ALA A 87 -7.13 9.76 2.87
N PHE A 88 -8.13 9.56 2.01
CA PHE A 88 -9.24 10.50 1.85
C PHE A 88 -10.08 10.63 3.12
N ARG A 89 -10.43 9.52 3.78
CA ARG A 89 -11.14 9.53 5.07
C ARG A 89 -10.32 10.18 6.17
N TRP A 90 -9.01 9.98 6.15
CA TRP A 90 -8.12 10.68 7.06
C TRP A 90 -8.15 12.19 6.85
N ARG A 91 -8.13 12.65 5.60
CA ARG A 91 -8.29 14.07 5.25
C ARG A 91 -9.60 14.64 5.78
N GLU A 92 -10.70 13.93 5.56
CA GLU A 92 -12.02 14.30 6.06
C GLU A 92 -12.02 14.49 7.59
N ALA A 93 -11.48 13.52 8.33
CA ALA A 93 -11.42 13.58 9.79
C ALA A 93 -10.57 14.76 10.29
N MET A 94 -9.44 15.05 9.64
CA MET A 94 -8.62 16.21 9.97
C MET A 94 -9.40 17.51 9.75
N THR A 95 -9.99 17.71 8.57
CA THR A 95 -10.74 18.94 8.26
C THR A 95 -11.89 19.19 9.26
N PHE A 96 -12.70 18.17 9.57
CA PHE A 96 -13.80 18.33 10.52
C PHE A 96 -13.33 18.50 11.96
N SER A 97 -12.19 17.93 12.34
CA SER A 97 -11.60 18.14 13.66
C SER A 97 -11.13 19.58 13.87
N TYR A 98 -10.72 20.29 12.82
CA TYR A 98 -10.27 21.69 12.91
C TYR A 98 -11.39 22.73 12.78
N MET A 99 -12.56 22.35 12.23
CA MET A 99 -13.71 23.23 12.04
C MET A 99 -14.23 23.92 13.33
N PRO A 100 -14.37 23.23 14.48
CA PRO A 100 -14.80 23.88 15.73
C PRO A 100 -13.82 24.94 16.23
N TYR A 101 -12.51 24.67 16.13
CA TYR A 101 -11.47 25.62 16.54
C TYR A 101 -11.48 26.87 15.67
N TRP A 102 -11.64 26.69 14.35
CA TRP A 102 -11.76 27.82 13.42
C TRP A 102 -12.98 28.70 13.71
N ARG A 103 -14.14 28.09 14.03
CA ARG A 103 -15.37 28.82 14.37
C ARG A 103 -15.31 29.56 15.71
N ALA A 104 -14.44 29.14 16.63
CA ALA A 104 -14.34 29.73 17.97
C ALA A 104 -13.42 30.96 18.04
N ILE A 105 -12.70 31.30 16.96
CA ILE A 105 -11.74 32.41 16.91
C ILE A 105 -12.42 33.65 16.31
N ASP A 106 -12.45 34.75 17.06
CA ASP A 106 -13.02 36.03 16.61
C ASP A 106 -12.17 36.75 15.55
N ALA A 107 -10.86 36.43 15.49
CA ALA A 107 -9.97 36.99 14.48
C ALA A 107 -10.29 36.39 13.09
N LYS A 108 -10.71 37.23 12.15
CA LYS A 108 -10.77 36.85 10.73
C LYS A 108 -9.36 36.66 10.18
N VAL A 109 -8.88 35.42 10.26
CA VAL A 109 -7.64 35.01 9.61
C VAL A 109 -7.95 34.68 8.15
N GLU A 110 -7.48 35.52 7.24
CA GLU A 110 -7.59 35.29 5.79
C GLU A 110 -6.88 33.99 5.41
N GLY A 111 -7.50 33.20 4.54
CA GLY A 111 -6.94 31.92 4.08
C GLY A 111 -6.94 30.78 5.13
N ALA A 112 -7.53 30.95 6.32
CA ALA A 112 -7.58 29.88 7.32
C ALA A 112 -8.31 28.62 6.82
N SER A 113 -9.41 28.78 6.08
CA SER A 113 -10.13 27.67 5.44
C SER A 113 -9.30 26.97 4.36
N GLN A 114 -8.49 27.73 3.62
CA GLN A 114 -7.60 27.20 2.59
C GLN A 114 -6.48 26.37 3.24
N ARG A 115 -5.82 26.90 4.27
CA ARG A 115 -4.77 26.17 5.01
C ARG A 115 -5.29 24.87 5.63
N ILE A 116 -6.47 24.89 6.25
CA ILE A 116 -7.07 23.67 6.83
C ILE A 116 -7.32 22.58 5.76
N GLN A 117 -7.61 22.96 4.52
CA GLN A 117 -7.84 22.00 3.43
C GLN A 117 -6.52 21.58 2.75
N GLU A 118 -5.71 22.53 2.31
CA GLU A 118 -4.47 22.30 1.58
C GLU A 118 -3.41 21.63 2.45
N ASP A 119 -3.21 22.08 3.69
CA ASP A 119 -2.20 21.50 4.59
C ASP A 119 -2.63 20.08 5.00
N ALA A 120 -3.92 19.84 5.25
CA ALA A 120 -4.42 18.49 5.54
C ALA A 120 -4.28 17.54 4.34
N MET A 121 -4.49 18.04 3.12
CA MET A 121 -4.27 17.28 1.89
C MET A 121 -2.78 16.95 1.69
N ASN A 122 -1.91 17.96 1.82
CA ASN A 122 -0.47 17.80 1.64
C ASN A 122 0.10 16.84 2.69
N PHE A 123 -0.33 16.96 3.94
CA PHE A 123 0.07 16.06 5.01
C PHE A 123 -0.34 14.61 4.72
N ALA A 124 -1.60 14.36 4.34
CA ALA A 124 -2.07 13.01 4.01
C ALA A 124 -1.28 12.39 2.84
N LYS A 125 -1.03 13.17 1.77
CA LYS A 125 -0.23 12.72 0.61
C LYS A 125 1.22 12.40 0.98
N ILE A 126 1.85 13.23 1.81
CA ILE A 126 3.23 13.01 2.26
C ILE A 126 3.31 11.72 3.06
N VAL A 127 2.41 11.52 4.02
CA VAL A 127 2.41 10.31 4.86
C VAL A 127 2.10 9.05 4.03
N GLU A 128 1.14 9.12 3.11
CA GLU A 128 0.85 8.02 2.17
C GLU A 128 2.07 7.69 1.32
N SER A 129 2.71 8.69 0.70
CA SER A 129 3.88 8.50 -0.16
C SER A 129 5.06 7.90 0.59
N ILE A 130 5.39 8.45 1.77
CA ILE A 130 6.48 7.94 2.61
C ILE A 130 6.17 6.51 3.09
N GLY A 131 4.95 6.26 3.54
CA GLY A 131 4.54 4.91 3.97
C GLY A 131 4.67 3.87 2.86
N LEU A 132 4.16 4.18 1.66
CA LEU A 132 4.27 3.30 0.50
C LEU A 132 5.74 3.08 0.09
N GLN A 133 6.57 4.12 0.11
CA GLN A 133 7.99 4.01 -0.25
C GLN A 133 8.77 3.16 0.75
N ILE A 134 8.56 3.36 2.06
CA ILE A 134 9.21 2.56 3.11
C ILE A 134 8.82 1.08 2.95
N VAL A 135 7.54 0.78 2.78
CA VAL A 135 7.10 -0.60 2.61
C VAL A 135 7.70 -1.18 1.34
N ARG A 136 7.68 -0.47 0.21
CA ARG A 136 8.32 -0.93 -1.03
C ARG A 136 9.82 -1.19 -0.85
N ALA A 137 10.54 -0.32 -0.14
CA ALA A 137 11.96 -0.50 0.11
C ALA A 137 12.24 -1.74 0.99
N LEU A 138 11.43 -1.97 2.03
CA LEU A 138 11.52 -3.18 2.86
C LEU A 138 11.19 -4.44 2.07
N MET A 139 10.17 -4.40 1.20
CA MET A 139 9.81 -5.51 0.32
C MET A 139 10.95 -5.84 -0.64
N LEU A 140 11.56 -4.82 -1.24
CA LEU A 140 12.72 -4.97 -2.10
C LEU A 140 13.87 -5.65 -1.33
N LEU A 141 14.18 -5.16 -0.13
CA LEU A 141 15.20 -5.77 0.72
C LEU A 141 14.91 -7.26 0.99
N ILE A 142 13.69 -7.60 1.41
CA ILE A 142 13.29 -8.99 1.69
C ILE A 142 13.36 -9.86 0.43
N ALA A 143 12.99 -9.33 -0.73
CA ALA A 143 13.01 -10.04 -2.00
C ALA A 143 14.44 -10.33 -2.48
N PHE A 144 15.40 -9.43 -2.20
CA PHE A 144 16.78 -9.56 -2.66
C PHE A 144 17.74 -10.23 -1.66
N ILE A 145 17.42 -10.25 -0.36
CA ILE A 145 18.23 -10.97 0.65
C ILE A 145 18.44 -12.46 0.29
N PRO A 146 17.43 -13.24 -0.16
CA PRO A 146 17.62 -14.65 -0.52
C PRO A 146 18.38 -14.88 -1.83
N ILE A 147 18.54 -13.83 -2.64
CA ILE A 147 19.17 -13.88 -3.97
C ILE A 147 20.67 -13.59 -3.86
N LEU A 148 21.08 -12.75 -2.90
CA LEU A 148 22.48 -12.50 -2.51
C LEU A 148 23.12 -13.73 -1.86
#